data_AF-A0A8J6GG91-F1
#
_entry.id   AF-A0A8J6GG91-F1
#
_cell.length_a   1.000
_cell.length_b   1.000
_cell.length_c   1.000
_cell.angle_alpha   90.00
_cell.angle_beta   90.00
_cell.angle_gamma   90.00
#
_symmetry.space_group_name_H-M   'P 1'
#
loop_
_entity.id
_entity.type
_entity.pdbx_description
1 polymer ?
#
loop_
_entity_poly.entity_id
_entity_poly.type
_entity_poly.pdbx_seq_one_letter_code
_entity_poly.pdbx_strand_id
1 'polypeptide(L)'
;MEAALALEKNLNQALLDLQSLGSACTDPHLCDFLENHFLDEVVKVIKKMGNHLTNLHRLAAGPQASLGKYLFEQLTLKLLQRSSHLCSAPASFRPFT
;
A
#
# COMPACT_ATOMS: atom_id res chain seq x y z
N MET A 1 9.15 -6.36 6.45
CA MET A 1 7.78 -5.80 6.33
C MET A 1 7.58 -4.63 7.28
N GLU A 2 8.07 -4.70 8.53
CA GLU A 2 8.00 -3.57 9.49
C GLU A 2 8.61 -2.26 8.97
N ALA A 3 9.82 -2.32 8.39
CA ALA A 3 10.45 -1.14 7.78
C ALA A 3 9.63 -0.53 6.63
N ALA A 4 9.02 -1.37 5.79
CA ALA A 4 8.15 -0.90 4.71
C ALA A 4 6.85 -0.28 5.25
N LEU A 5 6.25 -0.86 6.30
CA LEU A 5 5.09 -0.27 6.97
C LEU A 5 5.41 1.09 7.59
N ALA A 6 6.61 1.26 8.15
CA ALA A 6 7.09 2.55 8.65
C ALA A 6 7.22 3.57 7.51
N LEU A 7 7.75 3.15 6.35
CA LEU A 7 7.83 4.00 5.16
C LEU A 7 6.44 4.44 4.67
N GLU A 8 5.48 3.53 4.57
CA GLU A 8 4.11 3.85 4.14
C GLU A 8 3.43 4.84 5.11
N LYS A 9 3.63 4.68 6.42
CA LYS A 9 3.14 5.63 7.42
C LYS A 9 3.77 7.01 7.26
N ASN A 10 5.08 7.07 7.01
CA ASN A 10 5.78 8.33 6.77
C ASN A 10 5.29 8.99 5.48
N LEU A 11 5.05 8.22 4.42
CA LEU A 11 4.47 8.71 3.16
C LEU A 11 3.07 9.28 3.39
N ASN A 12 2.23 8.58 4.15
CA ASN A 12 0.89 9.09 4.50
C ASN A 12 0.97 10.43 5.23
N GLN A 13 1.88 10.57 6.19
CA GLN A 13 2.08 11.84 6.89
C GLN A 13 2.51 12.95 5.92
N ALA A 14 3.49 12.67 5.06
CA ALA A 14 3.95 13.65 4.07
C ALA A 14 2.84 14.09 3.09
N LEU A 15 1.94 13.17 2.70
CA LEU A 15 0.78 13.51 1.86
C LEU A 15 -0.25 14.38 2.59
N LEU A 16 -0.50 14.13 3.87
CA LEU A 16 -1.38 14.96 4.70
C LEU A 16 -0.80 16.36 4.94
N ASP A 17 0.51 16.44 5.15
CA ASP A 17 1.22 17.72 5.29
C ASP A 17 1.14 18.52 3.99
N LEU A 18 1.29 17.86 2.84
CA LEU A 18 1.15 18.47 1.52
C LEU A 18 -0.29 18.92 1.24
N GLN A 19 -1.30 18.13 1.61
CA GLN A 19 -2.71 18.50 1.48
C GLN A 19 -3.03 19.74 2.35
N SER A 20 -2.47 19.80 3.56
CA SER A 20 -2.61 20.95 4.47
C SER A 20 -1.97 22.20 3.87
N LEU A 21 -0.81 22.06 3.22
CA LEU A 21 -0.16 23.17 2.50
C LEU A 21 -0.99 23.61 1.30
N GLY A 22 -1.53 22.68 0.51
CA GLY A 22 -2.43 22.98 -0.63
C GLY A 22 -3.67 23.74 -0.17
N SER A 23 -4.26 23.33 0.95
CA SER A 23 -5.39 24.02 1.58
C SER A 23 -5.02 25.45 2.02
N ALA A 24 -3.85 25.63 2.62
CA ALA A 24 -3.34 26.96 3.02
C ALA A 24 -3.07 27.87 1.81
N CYS A 25 -2.61 27.31 0.70
CA CYS A 25 -2.42 28.01 -0.56
C CYS A 25 -3.72 28.22 -1.35
N THR A 26 -4.86 27.74 -0.85
CA THR A 26 -6.17 27.79 -1.53
C THR A 26 -6.11 27.13 -2.92
N ASP A 27 -5.41 26.01 -3.04
CA ASP A 27 -5.32 25.21 -4.26
C ASP A 27 -6.23 23.96 -4.15
N PRO A 28 -7.51 24.06 -4.54
CA PRO A 28 -8.45 22.95 -4.46
C PRO A 28 -8.08 21.81 -5.43
N HIS A 29 -7.41 22.11 -6.55
CA HIS A 29 -7.05 21.09 -7.52
C HIS A 29 -5.97 20.15 -6.96
N LEU A 30 -4.99 20.70 -6.23
CA LEU A 30 -3.99 19.89 -5.54
C LEU A 30 -4.63 19.02 -4.46
N CYS A 31 -5.53 19.56 -3.64
CA CYS A 31 -6.22 18.79 -2.59
C CYS A 31 -7.04 17.63 -3.18
N ASP A 32 -7.86 17.90 -4.20
CA ASP A 32 -8.67 16.87 -4.88
C ASP A 32 -7.78 15.79 -5.51
N PHE A 33 -6.65 16.17 -6.09
CA PHE A 33 -5.71 15.21 -6.66
C PHE A 33 -5.11 14.28 -5.61
N LEU A 34 -4.69 14.81 -4.45
CA LEU A 34 -4.11 14.02 -3.37
C LEU A 34 -5.14 13.06 -2.75
N GLU A 35 -6.38 13.52 -2.55
CA GLU A 35 -7.47 12.71 -2.00
C GLU A 35 -7.85 11.56 -2.92
N ASN A 36 -8.09 11.84 -4.20
CA ASN A 36 -8.63 10.85 -5.13
C ASN A 36 -7.60 9.81 -5.60
N HIS A 37 -6.30 10.16 -5.57
CA HIS A 37 -5.28 9.29 -6.15
C HIS A 37 -4.31 8.66 -5.14
N PHE A 38 -4.11 9.26 -3.96
CA PHE A 38 -3.03 8.81 -3.06
C PHE A 38 -3.51 8.49 -1.64
N LEU A 39 -4.27 9.37 -1.00
CA LEU A 39 -4.59 9.23 0.43
C LEU A 39 -5.34 7.93 0.74
N ASP A 40 -6.38 7.60 -0.03
CA ASP A 40 -7.14 6.36 0.19
C ASP A 40 -6.30 5.10 -0.10
N GLU A 41 -5.48 5.12 -1.15
CA GLU A 41 -4.64 3.99 -1.53
C GLU A 41 -3.54 3.71 -0.50
N VAL A 42 -2.85 4.74 -0.02
CA VAL A 42 -1.80 4.59 1.01
C VAL A 42 -2.40 4.05 2.32
N VAL A 43 -3.58 4.54 2.73
CA VAL A 43 -4.28 4.01 3.92
C VAL A 43 -4.66 2.53 3.75
N LYS A 44 -5.15 2.12 2.57
CA LYS A 44 -5.43 0.71 2.26
C LYS A 44 -4.17 -0.16 2.37
N VAL A 45 -3.04 0.31 1.84
CA VAL A 45 -1.75 -0.38 1.90
C VAL A 45 -1.29 -0.54 3.36
N ILE A 46 -1.29 0.54 4.14
CA ILE A 46 -0.93 0.53 5.57
C ILE A 46 -1.77 -0.50 6.33
N LYS A 47 -3.10 -0.50 6.13
CA LYS A 47 -4.00 -1.45 6.80
C LYS A 47 -3.71 -2.89 6.41
N LYS A 48 -3.52 -3.16 5.12
CA LYS A 48 -3.22 -4.50 4.61
C LYS A 48 -1.88 -5.02 5.16
N MET A 49 -0.85 -4.18 5.16
CA MET A 49 0.47 -4.52 5.70
C MET A 49 0.44 -4.72 7.22
N GLY A 50 -0.30 -3.89 7.96
CA GLY A 50 -0.52 -4.06 9.40
C GLY A 50 -1.17 -5.41 9.72
N ASN A 51 -2.23 -5.77 8.99
CA ASN A 51 -2.89 -7.07 9.15
C ASN A 51 -1.95 -8.25 8.87
N HIS A 52 -1.12 -8.14 7.82
CA HIS A 52 -0.11 -9.14 7.50
C HIS A 52 0.93 -9.29 8.62
N LEU A 53 1.39 -8.18 9.19
CA LEU A 53 2.34 -8.19 10.30
C LEU A 53 1.73 -8.83 11.56
N THR A 54 0.49 -8.47 11.92
CA THR A 54 -0.22 -9.10 13.05
C THR A 54 -0.40 -10.60 12.85
N ASN A 55 -0.75 -11.03 11.64
CA ASN A 55 -0.85 -12.45 11.30
C ASN A 55 0.50 -13.16 11.42
N LEU A 56 1.58 -12.54 10.96
CA LEU A 56 2.95 -13.05 11.09
C LEU A 56 3.37 -13.20 12.56
N HIS A 57 3.18 -12.17 13.38
CA HIS A 57 3.50 -12.23 14.81
C HIS A 57 2.73 -13.34 15.53
N ARG A 58 1.43 -13.50 15.22
CA ARG A 58 0.63 -14.60 15.78
C ARG A 58 1.14 -15.98 15.34
N LEU A 59 1.51 -16.15 14.07
CA LEU A 59 2.08 -17.40 13.57
C LEU A 59 3.44 -17.69 14.20
N ALA A 60 4.27 -16.65 14.40
CA ALA A 60 5.58 -16.75 15.02
C ALA A 60 5.54 -17.11 16.51
N ALA A 61 4.42 -16.84 17.20
CA ALA A 61 4.22 -17.18 18.61
C ALA A 61 3.69 -18.62 18.86
N GLY A 62 3.40 -19.38 17.80
CA GLY A 62 2.81 -20.72 17.90
C GLY A 62 3.81 -21.87 17.86
N PRO A 63 3.41 -23.10 18.24
CA PRO A 63 4.25 -24.31 18.20
C PRO A 63 4.78 -24.66 16.80
N GLN A 64 4.17 -24.09 15.75
CA GLN A 64 4.47 -24.33 14.33
C GLN A 64 4.96 -23.05 13.64
N ALA A 65 5.73 -22.22 14.35
CA ALA A 65 6.23 -20.94 13.84
C ALA A 65 7.00 -21.05 12.51
N SER A 66 7.76 -22.13 12.32
CA SER A 66 8.49 -22.41 11.08
C SER A 66 7.56 -22.67 9.89
N LEU A 67 6.52 -23.50 10.07
CA LEU A 67 5.52 -23.80 9.05
C LEU A 67 4.64 -22.58 8.75
N GLY A 68 4.25 -21.82 9.78
CA GLY A 68 3.45 -20.61 9.64
C GLY A 68 4.15 -19.54 8.78
N LYS A 69 5.45 -19.33 9.00
CA LYS A 69 6.25 -18.39 8.19
C LYS A 69 6.35 -18.83 6.73
N TYR A 70 6.58 -20.13 6.48
CA TYR A 70 6.64 -20.69 5.13
C TYR A 70 5.32 -20.55 4.35
N LEU A 71 4.18 -20.87 5.00
CA LEU A 71 2.86 -20.72 4.38
C LEU A 71 2.52 -19.26 4.11
N PHE A 72 2.89 -18.35 5.00
CA PHE A 72 2.70 -16.92 4.79
C PHE A 72 3.47 -16.41 3.57
N GLU A 73 4.73 -16.83 3.41
CA GLU A 73 5.58 -16.49 2.27
C GLU A 73 4.98 -16.99 0.94
N GLN A 74 4.54 -18.26 0.91
CA GLN A 74 3.88 -18.86 -0.25
C GLN A 74 2.57 -18.15 -0.63
N LEU A 75 1.73 -17.80 0.34
CA LEU A 75 0.39 -17.27 0.05
C LEU A 75 0.40 -15.76 -0.17
N THR A 76 1.23 -15.01 0.54
CA THR A 76 1.18 -13.53 0.52
C THR A 76 2.10 -12.93 -0.55
N LEU A 77 3.33 -13.45 -0.69
CA LEU A 77 4.29 -12.87 -1.64
C LEU A 77 4.02 -13.30 -3.09
N LYS A 78 3.51 -14.54 -3.31
CA LYS A 78 3.11 -14.98 -4.66
C LYS A 78 1.92 -14.19 -5.21
N LEU A 79 1.00 -13.74 -4.34
CA LEU A 79 -0.13 -12.91 -4.76
C LEU A 79 0.30 -11.49 -5.13
N LEU A 80 1.25 -10.91 -4.39
CA LEU A 80 1.82 -9.58 -4.71
C LEU A 80 2.56 -9.57 -6.06
N GLN A 81 3.33 -10.61 -6.38
CA GLN A 81 4.00 -10.73 -7.69
C GLN A 81 3.00 -10.93 -8.84
N ARG A 82 1.90 -11.65 -8.61
CA ARG A 82 0.86 -11.85 -9.62
C ARG A 82 0.07 -10.57 -9.90
N SER A 83 -0.13 -9.70 -8.90
CA SER A 83 -0.76 -8.39 -9.09
C SER A 83 0.10 -7.41 -9.89
N SER A 84 1.42 -7.41 -9.72
CA SER A 84 2.33 -6.55 -10.52
C SER A 84 2.35 -6.94 -12.00
N HIS A 85 2.13 -8.22 -12.35
CA HIS A 85 2.01 -8.63 -13.75
C HIS A 85 0.67 -8.25 -14.40
N LEU A 86 -0.39 -8.03 -13.62
CA LEU A 86 -1.67 -7.53 -14.15
C LEU A 86 -1.68 -6.00 -14.34
N CYS A 87 -0.96 -5.23 -13.51
CA CYS A 87 -0.82 -3.77 -13.69
C CYS A 87 0.13 -3.37 -14.83
N SER A 88 0.95 -4.29 -15.35
CA SER A 88 1.86 -4.03 -16.48
C SER A 88 1.27 -4.38 -17.85
N ALA A 89 -0.02 -4.74 -17.93
CA ALA A 89 -0.67 -4.86 -19.22
C ALA A 89 -0.75 -3.45 -19.85
N PRO A 90 -0.13 -3.21 -21.02
CA PRO A 90 -0.21 -1.90 -21.65
C PRO A 90 -1.68 -1.61 -21.96
N ALA A 91 -2.19 -0.50 -21.41
CA ALA A 91 -3.43 0.09 -21.89
C ALA A 91 -3.27 0.28 -23.40
N SER A 92 -4.06 -0.46 -24.17
CA SER A 92 -4.11 -0.33 -25.61
C SER A 92 -4.54 1.10 -25.94
N PHE A 93 -3.56 1.94 -26.25
CA PHE A 93 -3.76 3.26 -26.81
C PHE A 93 -4.50 3.08 -28.14
N ARG A 94 -5.82 3.29 -28.15
CA ARG A 94 -6.55 3.57 -29.38
C ARG A 94 -6.35 5.05 -29.69
N PRO A 95 -5.70 5.43 -30.80
CA PRO A 95 -5.80 6.80 -31.26
C PRO A 95 -7.24 7.04 -31.73
N PHE A 96 -7.87 8.06 -31.17
CA PHE A 96 -9.00 8.72 -31.81
C PHE A 96 -8.43 9.67 -32.88
N THR A 97 -9.08 9.61 -34.06
CA THR A 97 -8.91 10.39 -35.30
C THR A 97 -7.65 10.14 -36.11
#